data_AF-A0A5D6YME6-F1
#
_entry.id   AF-A0A5D6YME6-F1
#
_cell.length_a   1.000
_cell.length_b   1.000
_cell.length_c   1.000
_cell.angle_alpha   90.00
_cell.angle_beta   90.00
_cell.angle_gamma   90.00
#
_symmetry.space_group_name_H-M   'P 1'
#
loop_
_entity.id
_entity.type
_entity.pdbx_description
1 polymer ?
#
loop_
_entity_poly.entity_id
_entity_poly.type
_entity_poly.pdbx_seq_one_letter_code
_entity_poly.pdbx_strand_id
1 'polypeptide(L)'
;MKKSVLATVADARVGLAQLAENQFERVRAAIGGARVVLIGEETHGSQEFYALRAAITRALVERENFSLVLCESDFPSFYRLHQFVGGGAQAATQTIATPPVDVYSASSASQLPSMDIPTATVSSQAALSKLTTEEVMEVLKARFPVWMWRNEVVRDFVTWLKAENLRREIATTAPFFSTLPVALFGLDIYSMFTSTDQVIAYLDAVDPQMAERARKRYGVLQEFRPSEAAYCRAVLSGTVPAQTNKIRVMLEDLDGKAAEYKRLFGDGDEYFSAHENARIVLAAEEYYRESYFGSSLTWNIRDHAMMDMIMNALEYYDEKLWMMHKDNIESGSDATEAGQQPRPPPRARAVVWAHNSHIGDAAATEQYKRWGQVNVGHLVRQVLGKDDCYLIGFSTNTGTVRAARQWNGRDFVMNLNPALAGSTGELLHQASEVAPAMRDFGLFFRKNAPLDAPAERQAALTPVEEAAREELAKPRPERFIGVQYVKQTERRSHYSQCVLSDQFDLLIHLDETSALRPLPELAEPKLPPSRPGTVDYSKWDKLAAEAADDSEDEVVN
;
A
#
# COMPACT_ATOMS: atom_id res chain seq x y z
N MET A 1 22.94 19.03 34.98
CA MET A 1 21.60 18.45 35.19
C MET A 1 21.17 17.76 33.91
N LYS A 2 20.62 16.54 33.97
CA LYS A 2 20.10 15.86 32.77
C LYS A 2 18.88 16.64 32.25
N LYS A 3 18.80 16.92 30.95
CA LYS A 3 17.61 17.55 30.32
C LYS A 3 16.37 16.70 30.61
N SER A 4 15.19 17.32 30.74
CA SER A 4 13.94 16.56 30.86
C SER A 4 13.64 15.82 29.54
N VAL A 5 12.87 14.74 29.62
CA VAL A 5 12.42 13.98 28.44
C VAL A 5 11.76 14.90 27.40
N LEU A 6 10.86 15.77 27.87
CA LEU A 6 10.17 16.73 27.01
C LEU A 6 11.15 17.69 26.31
N ALA A 7 12.11 18.26 27.04
CA ALA A 7 13.09 19.17 26.42
C ALA A 7 13.95 18.43 25.37
N THR A 8 14.39 17.21 25.67
CA THR A 8 15.16 16.40 24.72
C THR A 8 14.36 16.10 23.45
N VAL A 9 13.10 15.70 23.56
CA VAL A 9 12.24 15.43 22.40
C VAL A 9 11.93 16.72 21.63
N ALA A 10 11.65 17.82 22.33
CA ALA A 10 11.35 19.11 21.71
C ALA A 10 12.53 19.67 20.91
N ASP A 11 13.77 19.46 21.37
CA ASP A 11 14.99 19.88 20.69
C ASP A 11 15.30 19.03 19.44
N ALA A 12 14.85 17.77 19.39
CA ALA A 12 15.13 16.85 18.29
C ALA A 12 14.16 16.97 17.10
N ARG A 13 13.12 17.80 17.24
CA ARG A 13 12.09 17.98 16.21
C ARG A 13 12.68 18.59 14.95
N VAL A 14 12.19 18.09 13.82
CA VAL A 14 12.36 18.74 12.51
C VAL A 14 10.99 19.18 12.05
N GLY A 15 10.77 20.49 11.90
CA GLY A 15 9.45 21.02 11.56
C GLY A 15 8.94 20.46 10.23
N LEU A 16 7.62 20.31 10.08
CA LEU A 16 7.04 19.70 8.87
C LEU A 16 7.39 20.46 7.59
N ALA A 17 7.48 21.79 7.64
CA ALA A 17 7.95 22.60 6.50
C ALA A 17 9.38 22.20 6.09
N GLN A 18 10.29 22.08 7.06
CA GLN A 18 11.67 21.62 6.84
C GLN A 18 11.74 20.17 6.35
N LEU A 19 10.79 19.32 6.76
CA LEU A 19 10.69 17.97 6.22
C LEU A 19 10.22 17.96 4.78
N ALA A 20 9.36 18.88 4.37
CA ALA A 20 8.80 18.95 3.02
C ALA A 20 9.71 19.68 2.02
N GLU A 21 10.66 20.48 2.50
CA GLU A 21 11.67 21.18 1.69
C GLU A 21 12.33 20.26 0.65
N ASN A 22 12.54 20.79 -0.55
CA ASN A 22 13.20 20.12 -1.66
C ASN A 22 12.62 18.72 -1.97
N GLN A 23 11.29 18.60 -1.95
CA GLN A 23 10.57 17.33 -2.15
C GLN A 23 11.02 16.26 -1.15
N PHE A 24 10.93 16.57 0.14
CA PHE A 24 11.29 15.65 1.22
C PHE A 24 12.73 15.16 1.18
N GLU A 25 13.67 16.02 0.79
CA GLU A 25 15.09 15.65 0.63
C GLU A 25 15.67 15.04 1.92
N ARG A 26 15.38 15.61 3.09
CA ARG A 26 15.86 15.07 4.36
C ARG A 26 15.30 13.68 4.67
N VAL A 27 14.04 13.42 4.31
CA VAL A 27 13.41 12.10 4.49
C VAL A 27 13.99 11.09 3.50
N ARG A 28 14.17 11.49 2.23
CA ARG A 28 14.79 10.66 1.20
C ARG A 28 16.23 10.29 1.53
N ALA A 29 17.02 11.26 1.99
CA ALA A 29 18.38 11.03 2.46
C ALA A 29 18.43 10.05 3.65
N ALA A 30 17.45 10.10 4.55
CA ALA A 30 17.34 9.16 5.68
C ALA A 30 16.89 7.75 5.24
N ILE A 31 16.01 7.65 4.24
CA ILE A 31 15.59 6.39 3.62
C ILE A 31 16.78 5.70 2.93
N GLY A 32 17.63 6.48 2.26
CA GLY A 32 18.87 6.02 1.62
C GLY A 32 18.63 4.86 0.65
N GLY A 33 19.46 3.81 0.80
CA GLY A 33 19.43 2.58 0.00
C GLY A 33 18.20 1.68 0.16
N ALA A 34 17.23 1.98 1.04
CA ALA A 34 16.16 1.05 1.38
C ALA A 34 15.40 0.53 0.15
N ARG A 35 15.27 -0.79 0.04
CA ARG A 35 14.46 -1.43 -1.01
C ARG A 35 12.97 -1.28 -0.75
N VAL A 36 12.53 -1.34 0.52
CA VAL A 36 11.12 -1.23 0.90
C VAL A 36 10.91 -0.12 1.93
N VAL A 37 10.07 0.85 1.60
CA VAL A 37 9.66 1.92 2.52
C VAL A 37 8.22 1.67 2.93
N LEU A 38 7.98 1.45 4.23
CA LEU A 38 6.65 1.24 4.76
C LEU A 38 6.17 2.51 5.46
N ILE A 39 5.05 3.07 4.99
CA ILE A 39 4.49 4.33 5.45
C ILE A 39 3.15 4.09 6.12
N GLY A 40 3.13 4.37 7.43
CA GLY A 40 2.03 4.16 8.34
C GLY A 40 0.95 5.23 8.33
N GLU A 41 -0.03 5.03 9.19
CA GLU A 41 -0.92 6.05 9.70
C GLU A 41 -1.43 5.65 11.09
N GLU A 42 -1.60 6.59 12.01
CA GLU A 42 -2.17 6.30 13.35
C GLU A 42 -3.69 6.09 13.29
N THR A 43 -4.33 6.71 12.30
CA THR A 43 -5.76 6.54 12.03
C THR A 43 -6.03 6.37 10.55
N HIS A 44 -6.95 5.48 10.15
CA HIS A 44 -7.37 5.36 8.74
C HIS A 44 -8.15 6.57 8.20
N GLY A 45 -8.57 7.48 9.08
CA GLY A 45 -9.58 8.49 8.80
C GLY A 45 -9.08 9.92 8.81
N SER A 46 -7.76 10.14 8.76
CA SER A 46 -7.15 11.47 8.81
C SER A 46 -6.69 11.93 7.41
N GLN A 47 -7.17 13.09 6.97
CA GLN A 47 -6.89 13.66 5.66
C GLN A 47 -5.39 13.90 5.44
N GLU A 48 -4.70 14.43 6.45
CA GLU A 48 -3.31 14.86 6.37
C GLU A 48 -2.35 13.67 6.30
N PHE A 49 -2.69 12.54 6.95
CA PHE A 49 -1.91 11.30 6.85
C PHE A 49 -1.91 10.75 5.42
N TYR A 50 -3.07 10.72 4.75
CA TYR A 50 -3.13 10.35 3.33
C TYR A 50 -2.32 11.33 2.46
N ALA A 51 -2.45 12.63 2.72
CA ALA A 51 -1.74 13.64 1.93
C ALA A 51 -0.22 13.51 2.04
N LEU A 52 0.31 13.30 3.25
CA LEU A 52 1.74 13.12 3.48
C LEU A 52 2.25 11.79 2.92
N ARG A 53 1.50 10.70 3.04
CA ARG A 53 1.80 9.42 2.36
C ARG A 53 1.94 9.62 0.86
N ALA A 54 0.96 10.27 0.24
CA ALA A 54 0.99 10.58 -1.18
C ALA A 54 2.20 11.44 -1.55
N ALA A 55 2.48 12.51 -0.80
CA ALA A 55 3.57 13.43 -1.11
C ALA A 55 4.97 12.77 -0.99
N ILE A 56 5.19 11.99 0.07
CA ILE A 56 6.44 11.23 0.25
C ILE A 56 6.59 10.19 -0.86
N THR A 57 5.53 9.45 -1.19
CA THR A 57 5.58 8.46 -2.29
C THR A 57 5.87 9.10 -3.64
N ARG A 58 5.27 10.26 -3.96
CA ARG A 58 5.58 11.00 -5.18
C ARG A 58 7.06 11.34 -5.27
N ALA A 59 7.62 11.88 -4.18
CA ALA A 59 9.05 12.21 -4.12
C ALA A 59 9.94 10.97 -4.32
N LEU A 60 9.58 9.82 -3.72
CA LEU A 60 10.32 8.56 -3.88
C LEU A 60 10.24 8.00 -5.30
N VAL A 61 9.07 8.08 -5.93
CA VAL A 61 8.87 7.65 -7.31
C VAL A 61 9.67 8.54 -8.26
N GLU A 62 9.55 9.86 -8.14
CA GLU A 62 10.16 10.84 -9.04
C GLU A 62 11.68 10.89 -8.94
N ARG A 63 12.25 10.64 -7.75
CA ARG A 63 13.66 10.91 -7.47
C ARG A 63 14.48 9.70 -7.04
N GLU A 64 13.85 8.65 -6.53
CA GLU A 64 14.54 7.50 -5.92
C GLU A 64 14.25 6.16 -6.63
N ASN A 65 13.65 6.21 -7.83
CA ASN A 65 13.36 5.05 -8.68
C ASN A 65 12.48 3.98 -8.01
N PHE A 66 11.52 4.38 -7.18
CA PHE A 66 10.49 3.47 -6.69
C PHE A 66 9.51 3.14 -7.83
N SER A 67 9.27 1.85 -8.06
CA SER A 67 8.45 1.32 -9.15
C SER A 67 7.25 0.51 -8.67
N LEU A 68 7.09 0.35 -7.36
CA LEU A 68 5.97 -0.37 -6.76
C LEU A 68 5.32 0.47 -5.66
N VAL A 69 3.99 0.58 -5.69
CA VAL A 69 3.18 1.12 -4.59
C VAL A 69 2.18 0.04 -4.19
N LEU A 70 2.28 -0.47 -2.97
CA LEU A 70 1.38 -1.47 -2.41
C LEU A 70 0.55 -0.87 -1.28
N CYS A 71 -0.74 -1.14 -1.23
CA CYS A 71 -1.65 -0.55 -0.23
C CYS A 71 -2.45 -1.62 0.50
N GLU A 72 -2.76 -1.39 1.78
CA GLU A 72 -3.66 -2.20 2.64
C GLU A 72 -5.10 -2.19 2.13
N SER A 73 -5.27 -2.82 0.98
CA SER A 73 -6.49 -2.92 0.21
C SER A 73 -6.50 -4.26 -0.51
N ASP A 74 -7.64 -4.59 -1.11
CA ASP A 74 -7.77 -5.84 -1.83
C ASP A 74 -7.04 -5.78 -3.18
N PHE A 75 -6.41 -6.90 -3.54
CA PHE A 75 -5.64 -7.00 -4.77
C PHE A 75 -6.49 -6.79 -6.03
N PRO A 76 -7.69 -7.42 -6.21
CA PRO A 76 -8.46 -7.25 -7.45
C PRO A 76 -8.81 -5.79 -7.77
N SER A 77 -9.26 -5.01 -6.79
CA SER A 77 -9.68 -3.63 -7.02
C SER A 77 -8.48 -2.75 -7.36
N PHE A 78 -7.37 -2.90 -6.65
CA PHE A 78 -6.15 -2.15 -6.93
C PHE A 78 -5.48 -2.59 -8.25
N TYR A 79 -5.58 -3.85 -8.63
CA TYR A 79 -5.10 -4.31 -9.93
C TYR A 79 -5.87 -3.66 -11.10
N ARG A 80 -7.17 -3.37 -10.93
CA ARG A 80 -7.91 -2.54 -11.91
C ARG A 80 -7.40 -1.10 -11.98
N LEU A 81 -7.00 -0.52 -10.86
CA LEU A 81 -6.34 0.79 -10.85
C LEU A 81 -4.96 0.71 -11.50
N HIS A 82 -4.18 -0.35 -11.27
CA HIS A 82 -2.92 -0.59 -11.97
C HIS A 82 -3.11 -0.61 -13.49
N GLN A 83 -4.09 -1.38 -13.98
CA GLN A 83 -4.43 -1.42 -15.40
C GLN A 83 -4.78 -0.03 -15.96
N PHE A 84 -5.51 0.77 -15.17
CA PHE A 84 -5.90 2.13 -15.53
C PHE A 84 -4.74 3.12 -15.61
N VAL A 85 -3.77 3.04 -14.71
CA VAL A 85 -2.60 3.94 -14.68
C VAL A 85 -1.49 3.54 -15.66
N GLY A 86 -1.75 2.57 -16.55
CA GLY A 86 -0.81 2.15 -17.60
C GLY A 86 -0.14 0.79 -17.35
N GLY A 87 -0.44 0.10 -16.25
CA GLY A 87 -0.02 -1.29 -16.04
C GLY A 87 -0.61 -2.25 -17.07
N GLY A 88 0.20 -3.10 -17.69
CA GLY A 88 -0.23 -4.04 -18.74
C GLY A 88 -0.19 -3.52 -20.19
N ALA A 89 0.28 -2.28 -20.43
CA ALA A 89 0.21 -1.60 -21.74
C ALA A 89 1.02 -2.30 -22.87
N GLN A 90 1.88 -3.25 -22.55
CA GLN A 90 2.73 -3.91 -23.54
C GLN A 90 2.02 -5.06 -24.28
N ALA A 91 0.83 -5.49 -23.87
CA ALA A 91 0.14 -6.62 -24.50
C ALA A 91 -0.57 -6.30 -25.84
N ALA A 92 -0.65 -5.03 -26.27
CA ALA A 92 -1.50 -4.67 -27.41
C ALA A 92 -0.91 -4.86 -28.82
N THR A 93 0.32 -5.37 -28.97
CA THR A 93 0.96 -5.47 -30.31
C THR A 93 1.34 -6.87 -30.78
N GLN A 94 0.90 -7.94 -30.11
CA GLN A 94 1.03 -9.29 -30.67
C GLN A 94 -0.34 -9.90 -30.97
N THR A 95 -0.67 -9.91 -32.25
CA THR A 95 -1.78 -10.66 -32.84
C THR A 95 -1.69 -12.12 -32.37
N ILE A 96 -2.58 -12.52 -31.46
CA ILE A 96 -2.72 -13.91 -31.03
C ILE A 96 -3.06 -14.73 -32.28
N ALA A 97 -2.12 -15.52 -32.76
CA ALA A 97 -2.37 -16.50 -33.81
C ALA A 97 -3.32 -17.56 -33.23
N THR A 98 -4.56 -17.58 -33.71
CA THR A 98 -5.55 -18.62 -33.43
C THR A 98 -4.97 -19.99 -33.76
N PRO A 99 -4.86 -20.93 -32.79
CA PRO A 99 -4.59 -22.32 -33.11
C PRO A 99 -5.84 -22.96 -33.77
N PRO A 100 -5.68 -24.02 -34.58
CA PRO A 100 -6.78 -24.59 -35.35
C PRO A 100 -7.80 -25.28 -34.43
N VAL A 101 -9.07 -25.00 -34.68
CA VAL A 101 -10.23 -25.59 -34.02
C VAL A 101 -10.57 -26.92 -34.71
N ASP A 102 -10.67 -28.01 -33.95
CA ASP A 102 -11.40 -29.21 -34.37
C ASP A 102 -12.42 -29.65 -33.29
N VAL A 103 -13.68 -29.41 -33.64
CA VAL A 103 -14.93 -30.18 -33.44
C VAL A 103 -15.14 -30.96 -32.12
N TYR A 104 -16.11 -30.53 -31.30
CA TYR A 104 -17.20 -31.40 -30.82
C TYR A 104 -18.49 -30.61 -30.52
N SER A 105 -19.61 -31.18 -30.95
CA SER A 105 -20.95 -30.60 -31.02
C SER A 105 -21.81 -30.86 -29.77
N ALA A 106 -22.45 -29.78 -29.29
CA ALA A 106 -23.81 -29.61 -28.75
C ALA A 106 -24.52 -30.66 -27.85
N SER A 107 -25.02 -30.15 -26.71
CA SER A 107 -26.40 -30.23 -26.13
C SER A 107 -26.31 -30.38 -24.60
N SER A 108 -27.07 -29.71 -23.72
CA SER A 108 -28.37 -29.04 -23.79
C SER A 108 -28.47 -28.01 -22.65
N ALA A 109 -29.21 -26.93 -22.88
CA ALA A 109 -29.47 -25.85 -21.92
C ALA A 109 -30.77 -26.11 -21.15
N SER A 110 -30.81 -25.69 -19.88
CA SER A 110 -32.07 -25.35 -19.19
C SER A 110 -31.87 -24.07 -18.37
N GLN A 111 -32.85 -23.18 -18.49
CA GLN A 111 -32.82 -21.75 -18.16
C GLN A 111 -33.09 -21.48 -16.68
N LEU A 112 -32.38 -20.52 -16.11
CA LEU A 112 -32.75 -19.79 -14.88
C LEU A 112 -32.72 -18.27 -15.18
N PRO A 113 -33.57 -17.47 -14.50
CA PRO A 113 -33.88 -16.11 -14.91
C PRO A 113 -32.71 -15.15 -14.61
N SER A 114 -32.41 -14.32 -15.61
CA SER A 114 -31.42 -13.24 -15.56
C SER A 114 -31.83 -12.15 -14.58
N MET A 115 -31.09 -12.00 -13.49
CA MET A 115 -30.92 -10.69 -12.87
C MET A 115 -29.65 -10.07 -13.44
N ASP A 116 -29.82 -8.94 -14.12
CA ASP A 116 -28.74 -8.14 -14.69
C ASP A 116 -27.84 -7.58 -13.58
N ILE A 117 -26.83 -8.37 -13.24
CA ILE A 117 -25.55 -7.84 -12.77
C ILE A 117 -24.75 -7.61 -14.05
N PRO A 118 -24.04 -6.48 -14.24
CA PRO A 118 -23.16 -6.33 -15.38
C PRO A 118 -21.98 -7.32 -15.25
N THR A 119 -22.19 -8.57 -15.62
CA THR A 119 -21.15 -9.50 -16.05
C THR A 119 -20.78 -9.12 -17.49
N ALA A 120 -20.15 -7.95 -17.64
CA ALA A 120 -19.46 -7.61 -18.86
C ALA A 120 -18.10 -8.33 -18.85
N THR A 121 -18.09 -9.52 -19.45
CA THR A 121 -16.88 -10.04 -20.09
C THR A 121 -16.34 -8.95 -21.03
N VAL A 122 -15.02 -8.78 -21.04
CA VAL A 122 -14.24 -7.76 -21.76
C VAL A 122 -14.13 -6.41 -21.04
N SER A 123 -12.99 -6.23 -20.35
CA SER A 123 -12.36 -4.91 -20.27
C SER A 123 -10.87 -5.10 -20.52
N SER A 124 -10.52 -5.23 -21.81
CA SER A 124 -9.15 -4.94 -22.25
C SER A 124 -8.73 -3.62 -21.63
N GLN A 125 -7.49 -3.47 -21.19
CA GLN A 125 -6.92 -2.24 -20.66
C GLN A 125 -7.31 -0.96 -21.46
N ALA A 126 -7.52 -1.09 -22.78
CA ALA A 126 -8.04 -0.04 -23.66
C ALA A 126 -9.43 0.53 -23.31
N ALA A 127 -10.26 -0.21 -22.56
CA ALA A 127 -11.54 0.26 -22.05
C ALA A 127 -11.35 1.03 -20.74
N LEU A 128 -10.49 0.53 -19.84
CA LEU A 128 -10.14 1.21 -18.59
C LEU A 128 -9.42 2.54 -18.85
N SER A 129 -8.50 2.58 -19.82
CA SER A 129 -7.72 3.79 -20.11
C SER A 129 -8.58 4.99 -20.51
N LYS A 130 -9.79 4.75 -21.03
CA LYS A 130 -10.78 5.77 -21.43
C LYS A 130 -11.62 6.33 -20.29
N LEU A 131 -11.63 5.67 -19.13
CA LEU A 131 -12.37 6.15 -17.96
C LEU A 131 -11.72 7.41 -17.39
N THR A 132 -12.51 8.21 -16.67
CA THR A 132 -11.98 9.20 -15.74
C THR A 132 -11.44 8.50 -14.48
N THR A 133 -10.62 9.20 -13.69
CA THR A 133 -10.13 8.65 -12.42
C THR A 133 -11.28 8.35 -11.46
N GLU A 134 -12.28 9.23 -11.38
CA GLU A 134 -13.45 9.04 -10.55
C GLU A 134 -14.29 7.82 -10.97
N GLU A 135 -14.42 7.57 -12.28
CA GLU A 135 -15.14 6.41 -12.81
C GLU A 135 -14.43 5.10 -12.46
N VAL A 136 -13.11 5.01 -12.65
CA VAL A 136 -12.39 3.77 -12.31
C VAL A 136 -12.37 3.52 -10.80
N MET A 137 -12.36 4.57 -9.97
CA MET A 137 -12.37 4.42 -8.51
C MET A 137 -13.65 3.82 -7.93
N GLU A 138 -14.69 3.61 -8.74
CA GLU A 138 -15.88 2.85 -8.36
C GLU A 138 -15.56 1.40 -7.99
N VAL A 139 -14.46 0.83 -8.51
CA VAL A 139 -13.99 -0.51 -8.12
C VAL A 139 -13.70 -0.61 -6.62
N LEU A 140 -13.35 0.50 -5.96
CA LEU A 140 -13.01 0.56 -4.54
C LEU A 140 -14.22 0.47 -3.60
N LYS A 141 -15.44 0.36 -4.12
CA LYS A 141 -16.65 0.17 -3.30
C LYS A 141 -16.84 -1.27 -2.81
N ALA A 142 -16.10 -2.22 -3.37
CA ALA A 142 -16.44 -3.63 -3.30
C ALA A 142 -16.18 -4.28 -1.92
N ARG A 143 -15.14 -3.85 -1.18
CA ARG A 143 -14.71 -4.59 0.03
C ARG A 143 -14.42 -3.73 1.25
N PHE A 144 -13.54 -2.76 1.12
CA PHE A 144 -13.18 -1.87 2.22
C PHE A 144 -14.26 -0.81 2.43
N PRO A 145 -14.33 -0.17 3.61
CA PRO A 145 -15.19 0.98 3.79
C PRO A 145 -14.94 2.00 2.70
N VAL A 146 -15.99 2.39 1.99
CA VAL A 146 -15.88 3.18 0.74
C VAL A 146 -14.99 4.41 0.93
N TRP A 147 -15.12 5.10 2.06
CA TRP A 147 -14.36 6.30 2.38
C TRP A 147 -12.85 6.10 2.55
N MET A 148 -12.38 4.89 2.82
CA MET A 148 -10.97 4.61 3.15
C MET A 148 -10.09 4.81 1.92
N TRP A 149 -10.40 4.13 0.81
CA TRP A 149 -9.64 4.27 -0.44
C TRP A 149 -10.32 5.14 -1.49
N ARG A 150 -11.66 5.33 -1.45
CA ARG A 150 -12.39 6.20 -2.38
C ARG A 150 -12.52 7.62 -1.83
N ASN A 151 -11.39 8.31 -1.76
CA ASN A 151 -11.28 9.67 -1.23
C ASN A 151 -10.54 10.63 -2.18
N GLU A 152 -10.59 11.92 -1.88
CA GLU A 152 -9.99 12.95 -2.73
C GLU A 152 -8.48 12.78 -2.89
N VAL A 153 -7.75 12.38 -1.85
CA VAL A 153 -6.29 12.22 -1.90
C VAL A 153 -5.89 11.06 -2.80
N VAL A 154 -6.56 9.92 -2.67
CA VAL A 154 -6.28 8.74 -3.51
C VAL A 154 -6.65 9.04 -4.97
N ARG A 155 -7.73 9.77 -5.22
CA ARG A 155 -8.09 10.24 -6.56
C ARG A 155 -7.02 11.10 -7.18
N ASP A 156 -6.50 12.06 -6.43
CA ASP A 156 -5.42 12.94 -6.89
C ASP A 156 -4.11 12.15 -7.08
N PHE A 157 -3.84 11.16 -6.23
CA PHE A 157 -2.68 10.28 -6.35
C PHE A 157 -2.76 9.39 -7.59
N VAL A 158 -3.87 8.70 -7.83
CA VAL A 158 -4.08 7.85 -9.01
C VAL A 158 -4.03 8.67 -10.31
N THR A 159 -4.60 9.88 -10.29
CA THR A 159 -4.53 10.81 -11.44
C THR A 159 -3.10 11.20 -11.75
N TRP A 160 -2.33 11.58 -10.72
CA TRP A 160 -0.89 11.88 -10.88
C TRP A 160 -0.12 10.63 -11.36
N LEU A 161 -0.39 9.45 -10.81
CA LEU A 161 0.32 8.21 -11.15
C LEU A 161 0.11 7.83 -12.62
N LYS A 162 -1.11 8.00 -13.15
CA LYS A 162 -1.40 7.82 -14.58
C LYS A 162 -0.58 8.76 -15.45
N ALA A 163 -0.48 10.04 -15.06
CA ALA A 163 0.31 11.02 -15.80
C ALA A 163 1.82 10.73 -15.71
N GLU A 164 2.31 10.31 -14.54
CA GLU A 164 3.70 9.95 -14.31
C GLU A 164 4.10 8.70 -15.11
N ASN A 165 3.26 7.66 -15.13
CA ASN A 165 3.51 6.48 -15.94
C ASN A 165 3.53 6.79 -17.44
N LEU A 166 2.62 7.64 -17.93
CA LEU A 166 2.66 8.11 -19.31
C LEU A 166 3.96 8.89 -19.59
N ARG A 167 4.39 9.74 -18.66
CA ARG A 167 5.64 10.50 -18.78
C ARG A 167 6.85 9.56 -18.87
N ARG A 168 6.88 8.49 -18.07
CA ARG A 168 7.92 7.45 -18.09
C ARG A 168 7.94 6.68 -19.40
N GLU A 169 6.77 6.31 -19.91
CA GLU A 169 6.62 5.57 -21.16
C GLU A 169 7.18 6.34 -22.37
N ILE A 170 6.93 7.65 -22.43
CA ILE A 170 7.38 8.50 -23.55
C ILE A 170 8.78 9.10 -23.36
N ALA A 171 9.43 8.87 -22.21
CA ALA A 171 10.73 9.45 -21.91
C ALA A 171 11.84 8.79 -22.74
N THR A 172 12.36 9.50 -23.74
CA THR A 172 13.38 8.97 -24.66
C THR A 172 14.82 9.10 -24.15
N THR A 173 15.06 9.92 -23.12
CA THR A 173 16.41 10.20 -22.59
C THR A 173 16.62 9.65 -21.18
N ALA A 174 15.61 9.00 -20.61
CA ALA A 174 15.71 8.44 -19.27
C ALA A 174 16.34 7.05 -19.31
N PRO A 175 17.01 6.59 -18.23
CA PRO A 175 17.53 5.24 -18.16
C PRO A 175 16.42 4.20 -18.38
N PHE A 176 16.71 3.08 -19.05
CA PHE A 176 15.71 2.08 -19.42
C PHE A 176 14.86 1.61 -18.23
N PHE A 177 15.45 1.44 -17.05
CA PHE A 177 14.73 0.98 -15.85
C PHE A 177 13.70 1.99 -15.33
N SER A 178 13.85 3.27 -15.67
CA SER A 178 12.91 4.33 -15.27
C SER A 178 11.69 4.42 -16.18
N THR A 179 11.71 3.75 -17.34
CA THR A 179 10.55 3.68 -18.26
C THR A 179 9.56 2.59 -17.85
N LEU A 180 9.94 1.70 -16.92
CA LEU A 180 9.03 0.72 -16.34
C LEU A 180 7.91 1.47 -15.58
N PRO A 181 6.62 1.23 -15.91
CA PRO A 181 5.51 1.86 -15.21
C PRO A 181 5.52 1.50 -13.73
N VAL A 182 5.15 2.47 -12.90
CA VAL A 182 4.97 2.27 -11.47
C VAL A 182 3.69 1.47 -11.23
N ALA A 183 3.81 0.37 -10.48
CA ALA A 183 2.69 -0.50 -10.14
C ALA A 183 1.87 0.04 -8.98
N LEU A 184 0.59 -0.34 -8.95
CA LEU A 184 -0.32 -0.06 -7.84
C LEU A 184 -1.07 -1.32 -7.44
N PHE A 185 -0.69 -1.96 -6.34
CA PHE A 185 -1.28 -3.24 -5.92
C PHE A 185 -1.92 -3.16 -4.54
N GLY A 186 -2.94 -3.98 -4.32
CA GLY A 186 -3.47 -4.27 -2.99
C GLY A 186 -2.74 -5.46 -2.40
N LEU A 187 -2.56 -5.51 -1.08
CA LEU A 187 -1.87 -6.63 -0.41
C LEU A 187 -2.76 -7.45 0.53
N ASP A 188 -4.01 -7.03 0.75
CA ASP A 188 -4.89 -7.67 1.72
C ASP A 188 -5.64 -8.89 1.14
N ILE A 189 -6.00 -9.83 2.02
CA ILE A 189 -6.61 -11.12 1.70
C ILE A 189 -8.14 -11.11 1.77
N TYR A 190 -8.74 -9.95 2.01
CA TYR A 190 -10.18 -9.88 2.23
C TYR A 190 -11.05 -10.15 1.00
N SER A 191 -10.49 -10.32 -0.20
CA SER A 191 -11.20 -10.52 -1.47
C SER A 191 -11.41 -11.99 -1.90
N MET A 192 -11.65 -12.93 -0.99
CA MET A 192 -11.75 -14.38 -1.32
C MET A 192 -12.59 -14.67 -2.58
N PHE A 193 -13.84 -14.21 -2.64
CA PHE A 193 -14.74 -14.54 -3.74
C PHE A 193 -14.35 -13.83 -5.04
N THR A 194 -14.03 -12.55 -4.96
CA THR A 194 -13.59 -11.77 -6.14
C THR A 194 -12.30 -12.34 -6.72
N SER A 195 -11.36 -12.76 -5.87
CA SER A 195 -10.12 -13.41 -6.30
C SER A 195 -10.37 -14.76 -6.96
N THR A 196 -11.32 -15.54 -6.44
CA THR A 196 -11.78 -16.77 -7.10
C THR A 196 -12.29 -16.50 -8.51
N ASP A 197 -13.09 -15.44 -8.68
CA ASP A 197 -13.60 -15.05 -10.00
C ASP A 197 -12.48 -14.61 -10.95
N GLN A 198 -11.47 -13.86 -10.47
CA GLN A 198 -10.35 -13.43 -11.31
C GLN A 198 -9.53 -14.62 -11.82
N VAL A 199 -9.29 -15.64 -10.98
CA VAL A 199 -8.59 -16.86 -11.39
C VAL A 199 -9.37 -17.59 -12.50
N ILE A 200 -10.67 -17.79 -12.29
CA ILE A 200 -11.52 -18.49 -13.28
C ILE A 200 -11.61 -17.69 -14.58
N ALA A 201 -11.78 -16.37 -14.50
CA ALA A 201 -11.89 -15.50 -15.68
C ALA A 201 -10.60 -15.49 -16.52
N TYR A 202 -9.43 -15.46 -15.88
CA TYR A 202 -8.16 -15.60 -16.58
C TYR A 202 -8.06 -16.95 -17.29
N LEU A 203 -8.35 -18.04 -16.56
CA LEU A 203 -8.26 -19.40 -17.11
C LEU A 203 -9.27 -19.65 -18.23
N ASP A 204 -10.46 -19.06 -18.20
CA ASP A 204 -11.42 -19.15 -19.31
C ASP A 204 -10.84 -18.61 -20.62
N ALA A 205 -9.98 -17.59 -20.54
CA ALA A 205 -9.33 -17.00 -21.71
C ALA A 205 -8.12 -17.81 -22.20
N VAL A 206 -7.34 -18.42 -21.29
CA VAL A 206 -6.03 -19.00 -21.64
C VAL A 206 -5.97 -20.54 -21.60
N ASP A 207 -6.76 -21.19 -20.74
CA ASP A 207 -6.80 -22.65 -20.57
C ASP A 207 -8.17 -23.10 -20.03
N PRO A 208 -9.18 -23.29 -20.91
CA PRO A 208 -10.53 -23.66 -20.50
C PRO A 208 -10.62 -24.99 -19.73
N GLN A 209 -9.66 -25.90 -19.93
CA GLN A 209 -9.62 -27.17 -19.19
C GLN A 209 -9.17 -26.93 -17.74
N MET A 210 -8.18 -26.06 -17.53
CA MET A 210 -7.78 -25.61 -16.20
C MET A 210 -8.89 -24.78 -15.54
N ALA A 211 -9.63 -23.97 -16.29
CA ALA A 211 -10.79 -23.23 -15.77
C ALA A 211 -11.86 -24.17 -15.19
N GLU A 212 -12.15 -25.27 -15.88
CA GLU A 212 -13.09 -26.30 -15.38
C GLU A 212 -12.58 -26.96 -14.09
N ARG A 213 -11.27 -27.19 -13.96
CA ARG A 213 -10.66 -27.67 -12.71
C ARG A 213 -10.81 -26.62 -11.59
N ALA A 214 -10.56 -25.35 -11.89
CA ALA A 214 -10.71 -24.25 -10.94
C ALA A 214 -12.15 -24.15 -10.41
N ARG A 215 -13.16 -24.17 -11.30
CA ARG A 215 -14.59 -24.19 -10.93
C ARG A 215 -14.93 -25.32 -9.96
N LYS A 216 -14.43 -26.54 -10.23
CA LYS A 216 -14.65 -27.69 -9.34
C LYS A 216 -13.98 -27.53 -7.98
N ARG A 217 -12.77 -26.99 -7.94
CA ARG A 217 -12.00 -26.82 -6.68
C ARG A 217 -12.56 -25.69 -5.82
N TYR A 218 -13.01 -24.61 -6.45
CA TYR A 218 -13.58 -23.45 -5.76
C TYR A 218 -15.10 -23.52 -5.54
N GLY A 219 -15.79 -24.51 -6.10
CA GLY A 219 -17.25 -24.60 -6.10
C GLY A 219 -17.89 -24.44 -4.71
N VAL A 220 -17.30 -25.05 -3.68
CA VAL A 220 -17.79 -24.92 -2.29
C VAL A 220 -17.72 -23.47 -1.80
N LEU A 221 -16.66 -22.73 -2.12
CA LEU A 221 -16.55 -21.32 -1.71
C LEU A 221 -17.61 -20.47 -2.42
N GLN A 222 -17.84 -20.73 -3.71
CA GLN A 222 -18.79 -19.98 -4.53
C GLN A 222 -20.24 -20.09 -4.03
N GLU A 223 -20.61 -21.18 -3.34
CA GLU A 223 -21.94 -21.33 -2.70
C GLU A 223 -22.20 -20.28 -1.60
N PHE A 224 -21.16 -19.71 -1.00
CA PHE A 224 -21.28 -18.72 0.07
C PHE A 224 -21.19 -17.28 -0.41
N ARG A 225 -20.99 -17.06 -1.71
CA ARG A 225 -20.91 -15.71 -2.28
C ARG A 225 -22.21 -14.93 -2.08
N PRO A 226 -22.17 -13.62 -1.75
CA PRO A 226 -20.99 -12.80 -1.48
C PRO A 226 -20.65 -12.69 0.02
N SER A 227 -21.09 -13.63 0.87
CA SER A 227 -21.04 -13.50 2.32
C SER A 227 -19.95 -14.36 2.98
N GLU A 228 -18.80 -13.76 3.30
CA GLU A 228 -17.75 -14.47 4.05
C GLU A 228 -18.26 -14.83 5.45
N ALA A 229 -19.11 -13.99 6.03
CA ALA A 229 -19.78 -14.30 7.31
C ALA A 229 -20.65 -15.57 7.22
N ALA A 230 -21.27 -15.86 6.06
CA ALA A 230 -22.00 -17.12 5.86
C ALA A 230 -21.05 -18.32 5.78
N TYR A 231 -19.94 -18.18 5.04
CA TYR A 231 -18.89 -19.20 4.99
C TYR A 231 -18.36 -19.53 6.38
N CYS A 232 -17.96 -18.51 7.15
CA CYS A 232 -17.45 -18.70 8.50
C CYS A 232 -18.47 -19.37 9.46
N ARG A 233 -19.76 -19.00 9.39
CA ARG A 233 -20.80 -19.67 10.18
C ARG A 233 -20.92 -21.16 9.83
N ALA A 234 -20.81 -21.50 8.55
CA ALA A 234 -20.87 -22.88 8.07
C ALA A 234 -19.63 -23.70 8.47
N VAL A 235 -18.46 -23.05 8.55
CA VAL A 235 -17.23 -23.61 9.12
C VAL A 235 -17.45 -23.95 10.60
N LEU A 236 -17.96 -22.99 11.38
CA LEU A 236 -18.21 -23.16 12.82
C LEU A 236 -19.23 -24.27 13.12
N SER A 237 -20.26 -24.42 12.30
CA SER A 237 -21.24 -25.49 12.46
C SER A 237 -20.72 -26.88 12.06
N GLY A 238 -19.47 -26.97 11.57
CA GLY A 238 -18.89 -28.22 11.07
C GLY A 238 -19.50 -28.69 9.74
N THR A 239 -20.26 -27.83 9.06
CA THR A 239 -20.98 -28.18 7.82
C THR A 239 -20.06 -28.16 6.61
N VAL A 240 -18.96 -27.40 6.67
CA VAL A 240 -18.00 -27.27 5.57
C VAL A 240 -16.62 -27.78 6.01
N PRO A 241 -16.10 -28.87 5.41
CA PRO A 241 -14.74 -29.33 5.67
C PRO A 241 -13.72 -28.37 5.06
N ALA A 242 -12.45 -28.47 5.48
CA ALA A 242 -11.37 -27.65 4.95
C ALA A 242 -11.26 -27.77 3.43
N GLN A 243 -11.21 -26.63 2.73
CA GLN A 243 -11.00 -26.58 1.28
C GLN A 243 -9.54 -26.33 0.92
N THR A 244 -8.69 -26.05 1.92
CA THR A 244 -7.25 -25.72 1.80
C THR A 244 -6.51 -26.62 0.83
N ASN A 245 -6.67 -27.94 0.89
CA ASN A 245 -5.97 -28.86 -0.02
C ASN A 245 -6.39 -28.68 -1.48
N LYS A 246 -7.68 -28.50 -1.77
CA LYS A 246 -8.14 -28.29 -3.15
C LYS A 246 -7.63 -26.96 -3.69
N ILE A 247 -7.62 -25.93 -2.86
CA ILE A 247 -7.15 -24.59 -3.22
C ILE A 247 -5.63 -24.60 -3.43
N ARG A 248 -4.88 -25.27 -2.55
CA ARG A 248 -3.43 -25.44 -2.67
C ARG A 248 -3.04 -26.15 -3.96
N VAL A 249 -3.73 -27.25 -4.30
CA VAL A 249 -3.52 -27.95 -5.58
C VAL A 249 -3.86 -27.06 -6.78
N MET A 250 -4.79 -26.11 -6.65
CA MET A 250 -5.03 -25.12 -7.72
C MET A 250 -3.83 -24.19 -7.91
N LEU A 251 -3.22 -23.73 -6.81
CA LEU A 251 -2.01 -22.91 -6.87
C LEU A 251 -0.82 -23.69 -7.47
N GLU A 252 -0.61 -24.94 -7.03
CA GLU A 252 0.44 -25.83 -7.56
C GLU A 252 0.27 -26.08 -9.07
N ASP A 253 -0.96 -26.26 -9.54
CA ASP A 253 -1.26 -26.42 -10.96
C ASP A 253 -0.95 -25.14 -11.78
N LEU A 254 -1.17 -23.95 -11.21
CA LEU A 254 -0.78 -22.68 -11.83
C LEU A 254 0.75 -22.55 -11.88
N ASP A 255 1.44 -22.86 -10.79
CA ASP A 255 2.91 -22.87 -10.71
C ASP A 255 3.52 -23.76 -11.80
N GLY A 256 2.98 -24.98 -11.97
CA GLY A 256 3.41 -25.91 -13.00
C GLY A 256 3.20 -25.41 -14.45
N LYS A 257 2.32 -24.43 -14.64
CA LYS A 257 2.01 -23.82 -15.94
C LYS A 257 2.63 -22.43 -16.14
N ALA A 258 3.32 -21.88 -15.13
CA ALA A 258 3.84 -20.51 -15.14
C ALA A 258 4.65 -20.18 -16.40
N ALA A 259 5.67 -20.97 -16.73
CA ALA A 259 6.54 -20.74 -17.87
C ALA A 259 5.80 -20.87 -19.21
N GLU A 260 4.85 -21.80 -19.30
CA GLU A 260 4.03 -22.01 -20.50
C GLU A 260 3.08 -20.81 -20.71
N TYR A 261 2.36 -20.40 -19.67
CA TYR A 261 1.39 -19.32 -19.75
C TYR A 261 2.05 -17.96 -19.99
N LYS A 262 3.13 -17.63 -19.24
CA LYS A 262 3.91 -16.41 -19.46
C LYS A 262 4.42 -16.35 -20.91
N ARG A 263 4.91 -17.45 -21.48
CA ARG A 263 5.41 -17.47 -22.86
C ARG A 263 4.31 -17.31 -23.92
N LEU A 264 3.14 -17.90 -23.70
CA LEU A 264 2.08 -17.98 -24.72
C LEU A 264 1.11 -16.79 -24.72
N PHE A 265 0.91 -16.12 -23.58
CA PHE A 265 -0.23 -15.23 -23.39
C PHE A 265 0.11 -13.80 -22.93
N GLY A 266 1.38 -13.38 -23.00
CA GLY A 266 1.75 -11.97 -22.81
C GLY A 266 3.10 -11.75 -22.13
N ASP A 267 3.25 -10.59 -21.51
CA ASP A 267 4.40 -10.19 -20.68
C ASP A 267 4.36 -10.79 -19.26
N GLY A 268 3.30 -11.55 -18.95
CA GLY A 268 3.11 -12.21 -17.67
C GLY A 268 2.26 -11.42 -16.67
N ASP A 269 1.77 -10.22 -17.00
CA ASP A 269 0.97 -9.37 -16.09
C ASP A 269 -0.32 -10.06 -15.64
N GLU A 270 -1.07 -10.59 -16.61
CA GLU A 270 -2.34 -11.27 -16.33
C GLU A 270 -2.11 -12.63 -15.63
N TYR A 271 -1.01 -13.31 -15.92
CA TYR A 271 -0.61 -14.51 -15.18
C TYR A 271 -0.27 -14.18 -13.72
N PHE A 272 0.55 -13.15 -13.49
CA PHE A 272 0.89 -12.67 -12.15
C PHE A 272 -0.36 -12.32 -11.36
N SER A 273 -1.31 -11.59 -11.98
CA SER A 273 -2.60 -11.28 -11.37
C SER A 273 -3.40 -12.52 -10.98
N ALA A 274 -3.53 -13.49 -11.90
CA ALA A 274 -4.24 -14.73 -11.61
C ALA A 274 -3.56 -15.54 -10.50
N HIS A 275 -2.22 -15.57 -10.48
CA HIS A 275 -1.43 -16.27 -9.48
C HIS A 275 -1.59 -15.65 -8.08
N GLU A 276 -1.45 -14.34 -7.95
CA GLU A 276 -1.65 -13.65 -6.67
C GLU A 276 -3.08 -13.79 -6.16
N ASN A 277 -4.07 -13.75 -7.05
CA ASN A 277 -5.46 -14.06 -6.68
C ASN A 277 -5.61 -15.50 -6.14
N ALA A 278 -4.94 -16.49 -6.74
CA ALA A 278 -4.97 -17.86 -6.22
C ALA A 278 -4.32 -17.99 -4.84
N ARG A 279 -3.20 -17.28 -4.59
CA ARG A 279 -2.57 -17.19 -3.26
C ARG A 279 -3.50 -16.57 -2.23
N ILE A 280 -4.19 -15.48 -2.61
CA ILE A 280 -5.17 -14.82 -1.76
C ILE A 280 -6.32 -15.77 -1.41
N VAL A 281 -6.83 -16.57 -2.35
CA VAL A 281 -7.89 -17.54 -2.04
C VAL A 281 -7.43 -18.55 -0.99
N LEU A 282 -6.17 -19.02 -1.06
CA LEU A 282 -5.59 -19.92 -0.06
C LEU A 282 -5.50 -19.26 1.32
N ALA A 283 -4.84 -18.10 1.40
CA ALA A 283 -4.65 -17.38 2.66
C ALA A 283 -5.99 -16.92 3.27
N ALA A 284 -6.93 -16.49 2.44
CA ALA A 284 -8.27 -16.12 2.87
C ALA A 284 -9.02 -17.32 3.44
N GLU A 285 -8.95 -18.50 2.81
CA GLU A 285 -9.62 -19.68 3.33
C GLU A 285 -9.12 -20.05 4.73
N GLU A 286 -7.80 -20.03 4.95
CA GLU A 286 -7.18 -20.24 6.26
C GLU A 286 -7.61 -19.16 7.26
N TYR A 287 -7.59 -17.88 6.84
CA TYR A 287 -7.99 -16.75 7.68
C TYR A 287 -9.45 -16.83 8.15
N TYR A 288 -10.41 -17.00 7.23
CA TYR A 288 -11.84 -16.98 7.57
C TYR A 288 -12.26 -18.21 8.36
N ARG A 289 -11.50 -19.31 8.27
CA ARG A 289 -11.69 -20.47 9.15
C ARG A 289 -11.31 -20.18 10.58
N GLU A 290 -10.20 -19.49 10.79
CA GLU A 290 -9.69 -19.15 12.12
C GLU A 290 -10.41 -17.94 12.75
N SER A 291 -10.96 -17.03 11.92
CA SER A 291 -11.50 -15.73 12.33
C SER A 291 -12.50 -15.78 13.50
N TYR A 292 -13.39 -16.78 13.54
CA TYR A 292 -14.38 -16.88 14.61
C TYR A 292 -13.85 -17.45 15.93
N PHE A 293 -12.69 -18.10 15.92
CA PHE A 293 -12.06 -18.58 17.15
C PHE A 293 -11.31 -17.47 17.89
N GLY A 294 -11.26 -16.26 17.34
CA GLY A 294 -10.66 -15.08 17.98
C GLY A 294 -9.16 -15.24 18.27
N SER A 295 -8.48 -16.08 17.49
CA SER A 295 -7.07 -16.42 17.69
C SER A 295 -6.15 -15.30 17.19
N SER A 296 -5.04 -15.07 17.89
CA SER A 296 -3.94 -14.22 17.39
C SER A 296 -3.36 -14.74 16.08
N LEU A 297 -3.61 -16.02 15.75
CA LEU A 297 -3.24 -16.66 14.50
C LEU A 297 -3.85 -15.95 13.28
N THR A 298 -5.08 -15.44 13.36
CA THR A 298 -5.74 -14.74 12.24
C THR A 298 -4.99 -13.48 11.82
N TRP A 299 -4.44 -12.76 12.80
CA TRP A 299 -3.59 -11.60 12.56
C TRP A 299 -2.30 -12.02 11.83
N ASN A 300 -1.65 -13.07 12.32
CA ASN A 300 -0.42 -13.57 11.73
C ASN A 300 -0.65 -14.08 10.30
N ILE A 301 -1.75 -14.80 10.01
CA ILE A 301 -2.07 -15.24 8.64
C ILE A 301 -2.16 -14.04 7.70
N ARG A 302 -2.87 -12.98 8.10
CA ARG A 302 -3.03 -11.77 7.28
C ARG A 302 -1.69 -11.09 7.02
N ASP A 303 -0.88 -10.84 8.05
CA ASP A 303 0.40 -10.15 7.88
C ASP A 303 1.47 -10.96 7.14
N HIS A 304 1.47 -12.30 7.25
CA HIS A 304 2.32 -13.14 6.40
C HIS A 304 1.88 -13.10 4.93
N ALA A 305 0.57 -13.15 4.65
CA ALA A 305 0.09 -13.04 3.27
C ALA A 305 0.38 -11.67 2.65
N MET A 306 0.26 -10.59 3.44
CA MET A 306 0.65 -9.24 3.01
C MET A 306 2.15 -9.14 2.72
N MET A 307 2.98 -9.77 3.55
CA MET A 307 4.42 -9.89 3.33
C MET A 307 4.76 -10.66 2.04
N ASP A 308 4.11 -11.80 1.81
CA ASP A 308 4.27 -12.60 0.60
C ASP A 308 3.96 -11.78 -0.65
N MET A 309 2.86 -11.02 -0.67
CA MET A 309 2.51 -10.14 -1.79
C MET A 309 3.61 -9.10 -2.09
N ILE A 310 4.21 -8.52 -1.05
CA ILE A 310 5.33 -7.56 -1.21
C ILE A 310 6.52 -8.25 -1.86
N MET A 311 6.90 -9.43 -1.37
CA MET A 311 8.05 -10.17 -1.90
C MET A 311 7.83 -10.64 -3.34
N ASN A 312 6.64 -11.16 -3.65
CA ASN A 312 6.28 -11.60 -5.00
C ASN A 312 6.27 -10.42 -5.98
N ALA A 313 5.73 -9.26 -5.59
CA ALA A 313 5.73 -8.06 -6.44
C ALA A 313 7.16 -7.57 -6.73
N LEU A 314 8.03 -7.58 -5.71
CA LEU A 314 9.44 -7.22 -5.86
C LEU A 314 10.18 -8.18 -6.79
N GLU A 315 9.99 -9.49 -6.63
CA GLU A 315 10.59 -10.51 -7.51
C GLU A 315 10.09 -10.37 -8.95
N TYR A 316 8.79 -10.19 -9.13
CA TYR A 316 8.17 -10.01 -10.43
C TYR A 316 8.68 -8.75 -11.16
N TYR A 317 8.87 -7.64 -10.45
CA TYR A 317 9.43 -6.42 -11.04
C TYR A 317 10.94 -6.50 -11.25
N ASP A 318 11.67 -7.24 -10.41
CA ASP A 318 13.08 -7.57 -10.67
C ASP A 318 13.19 -8.37 -11.99
N GLU A 319 12.35 -9.39 -12.20
CA GLU A 319 12.30 -10.15 -13.47
C GLU A 319 12.07 -9.23 -14.68
N LYS A 320 11.12 -8.29 -14.59
CA LYS A 320 10.86 -7.32 -15.67
C LYS A 320 12.07 -6.43 -15.96
N LEU A 321 12.71 -5.90 -14.92
CA LEU A 321 13.91 -5.07 -15.07
C LEU A 321 15.06 -5.85 -15.72
N TRP A 322 15.22 -7.13 -15.38
CA TRP A 322 16.18 -8.02 -16.03
C TRP A 322 15.87 -8.26 -17.51
N MET A 323 14.60 -8.46 -17.87
CA MET A 323 14.20 -8.61 -19.27
C MET A 323 14.48 -7.33 -20.08
N MET A 324 14.07 -6.17 -19.56
CA MET A 324 14.36 -4.88 -20.20
C MET A 324 15.86 -4.61 -20.35
N HIS A 325 16.66 -5.00 -19.35
CA HIS A 325 18.11 -4.85 -19.39
C HIS A 325 18.73 -5.70 -20.50
N LYS A 326 18.27 -6.94 -20.66
CA LYS A 326 18.71 -7.84 -21.72
C LYS A 326 18.41 -7.23 -23.11
N ASP A 327 17.18 -6.73 -23.31
CA ASP A 327 16.78 -6.10 -24.56
C ASP A 327 17.60 -4.83 -24.86
N ASN A 328 17.94 -4.05 -23.82
CA ASN A 328 18.79 -2.86 -23.93
C ASN A 328 20.23 -3.19 -24.35
N ILE A 329 20.79 -4.30 -23.86
CA ILE A 329 22.10 -4.78 -24.28
C ILE A 329 22.06 -5.27 -25.73
N GLU A 330 21.06 -6.09 -26.07
CA GLU A 330 20.94 -6.70 -27.41
C GLU A 330 20.70 -5.66 -28.51
N SER A 331 20.01 -4.57 -28.21
CA SER A 331 19.78 -3.45 -29.14
C SER A 331 20.98 -2.50 -29.29
N GLY A 332 22.05 -2.68 -28.49
CA GLY A 332 23.29 -1.91 -28.60
C GLY A 332 23.23 -0.49 -28.03
N SER A 333 22.15 -0.14 -27.30
CA SER A 333 21.98 1.16 -26.65
C SER A 333 22.85 1.35 -25.40
N ASP A 334 23.28 0.25 -24.77
CA ASP A 334 24.27 0.21 -23.67
C ASP A 334 25.57 -0.46 -24.14
N ALA A 335 26.18 0.07 -25.22
CA ALA A 335 27.51 -0.38 -25.64
C ALA A 335 28.54 -0.06 -24.53
N THR A 336 28.86 -1.04 -23.69
CA THR A 336 29.96 -0.93 -22.74
C THR A 336 31.28 -0.77 -23.51
N GLU A 337 32.22 0.01 -22.96
CA GLU A 337 33.58 0.06 -23.51
C GLU A 337 34.12 -1.36 -23.70
N ALA A 338 34.77 -1.61 -24.84
CA ALA A 338 35.23 -2.93 -25.23
C ALA A 338 36.04 -3.61 -24.11
N GLY A 339 35.45 -4.63 -23.48
CA GLY A 339 36.06 -5.42 -22.41
C GLY A 339 35.42 -5.31 -21.02
N GLN A 340 34.44 -4.43 -20.79
CA GLN A 340 33.70 -4.36 -19.52
C GLN A 340 32.40 -5.18 -19.57
N GLN A 341 32.16 -6.01 -18.55
CA GLN A 341 30.87 -6.69 -18.36
C GLN A 341 29.76 -5.67 -18.08
N PRO A 342 28.54 -5.87 -18.62
CA PRO A 342 27.40 -5.01 -18.31
C PRO A 342 27.11 -5.00 -16.82
N ARG A 343 26.82 -3.83 -16.25
CA ARG A 343 26.36 -3.74 -14.86
C ARG A 343 24.96 -4.33 -14.77
N PRO A 344 24.62 -5.06 -13.68
CA PRO A 344 23.25 -5.54 -13.48
C PRO A 344 22.26 -4.37 -13.41
N PRO A 345 20.97 -4.59 -13.75
CA PRO A 345 19.95 -3.59 -13.57
C PRO A 345 19.76 -3.26 -12.09
N PRO A 346 19.23 -2.07 -11.76
CA PRO A 346 18.81 -1.79 -10.39
C PRO A 346 17.70 -2.75 -9.98
N ARG A 347 17.60 -3.03 -8.68
CA ARG A 347 16.50 -3.80 -8.11
C ARG A 347 15.25 -2.93 -7.99
N ALA A 348 14.08 -3.55 -8.14
CA ALA A 348 12.79 -2.93 -7.86
C ALA A 348 12.72 -2.49 -6.39
N ARG A 349 12.12 -1.30 -6.19
CA ARG A 349 11.91 -0.70 -4.87
C ARG A 349 10.43 -0.40 -4.67
N ALA A 350 9.95 -0.60 -3.45
CA ALA A 350 8.53 -0.56 -3.12
C ALA A 350 8.20 0.41 -1.99
N VAL A 351 7.11 1.16 -2.16
CA VAL A 351 6.45 1.88 -1.07
C VAL A 351 5.21 1.11 -0.64
N VAL A 352 5.04 0.89 0.66
CA VAL A 352 3.91 0.17 1.24
C VAL A 352 3.09 1.13 2.10
N TRP A 353 1.80 1.28 1.83
CA TRP A 353 0.86 2.04 2.64
C TRP A 353 -0.03 1.10 3.44
N ALA A 354 0.13 1.08 4.75
CA ALA A 354 -0.74 0.34 5.65
C ALA A 354 -0.82 1.06 7.00
N HIS A 355 -1.70 0.63 7.89
CA HIS A 355 -1.81 1.20 9.23
C HIS A 355 -0.51 1.04 10.04
N ASN A 356 -0.26 1.91 11.02
CA ASN A 356 0.90 1.80 11.93
C ASN A 356 1.05 0.40 12.54
N SER A 357 -0.07 -0.28 12.82
CA SER A 357 -0.11 -1.65 13.35
C SER A 357 0.50 -2.69 12.41
N HIS A 358 0.50 -2.45 11.11
CA HIS A 358 1.06 -3.35 10.09
C HIS A 358 2.51 -2.99 9.75
N ILE A 359 2.84 -1.71 9.67
CA ILE A 359 4.14 -1.26 9.16
C ILE A 359 5.24 -1.10 10.21
N GLY A 360 4.91 -0.92 11.48
CA GLY A 360 5.90 -0.78 12.55
C GLY A 360 6.66 -2.08 12.81
N ASP A 361 7.71 -2.08 13.61
CA ASP A 361 8.34 -3.33 14.06
C ASP A 361 7.58 -3.95 15.24
N ALA A 362 6.86 -5.05 14.98
CA ALA A 362 6.10 -5.78 15.98
C ALA A 362 6.91 -6.09 17.25
N ALA A 363 8.22 -6.36 17.16
CA ALA A 363 9.04 -6.68 18.34
C ALA A 363 9.04 -5.57 19.40
N ALA A 364 8.74 -4.33 18.99
CA ALA A 364 8.62 -3.16 19.85
C ALA A 364 7.24 -3.00 20.50
N THR A 365 6.28 -3.90 20.25
CA THR A 365 4.86 -3.75 20.66
C THR A 365 4.45 -4.76 21.74
N GLU A 366 3.44 -4.43 22.55
CA GLU A 366 2.80 -5.36 23.49
C GLU A 366 2.18 -6.54 22.74
N GLN A 367 1.65 -6.29 21.54
CA GLN A 367 0.95 -7.29 20.73
C GLN A 367 1.82 -8.51 20.46
N TYR A 368 3.06 -8.26 20.03
CA TYR A 368 4.06 -9.31 19.83
C TYR A 368 4.47 -9.96 21.14
N LYS A 369 4.85 -9.16 22.15
CA LYS A 369 5.38 -9.66 23.42
C LYS A 369 4.38 -10.54 24.18
N ARG A 370 3.09 -10.27 24.03
CA ARG A 370 2.02 -10.93 24.78
C ARG A 370 1.30 -12.04 24.00
N TRP A 371 1.09 -11.86 22.70
CA TRP A 371 0.29 -12.78 21.88
C TRP A 371 1.02 -13.35 20.67
N GLY A 372 2.30 -13.00 20.47
CA GLY A 372 3.08 -13.43 19.31
C GLY A 372 2.54 -12.87 17.99
N GLN A 373 1.83 -11.73 18.04
CA GLN A 373 1.32 -11.07 16.84
C GLN A 373 2.46 -10.37 16.11
N VAL A 374 2.79 -10.87 14.92
CA VAL A 374 3.76 -10.24 14.02
C VAL A 374 3.07 -9.18 13.17
N ASN A 375 3.86 -8.36 12.48
CA ASN A 375 3.34 -7.46 11.48
C ASN A 375 4.27 -7.36 10.26
N VAL A 376 3.77 -6.78 9.16
CA VAL A 376 4.53 -6.64 7.91
C VAL A 376 5.90 -5.98 8.12
N GLY A 377 5.97 -4.88 8.87
CA GLY A 377 7.23 -4.18 9.13
C GLY A 377 8.29 -5.06 9.79
N HIS A 378 7.88 -5.86 10.78
CA HIS A 378 8.73 -6.86 11.43
C HIS A 378 9.18 -7.96 10.45
N LEU A 379 8.25 -8.51 9.68
CA LEU A 379 8.53 -9.60 8.74
C LEU A 379 9.47 -9.15 7.61
N VAL A 380 9.26 -7.95 7.05
CA VAL A 380 10.15 -7.36 6.04
C VAL A 380 11.55 -7.18 6.62
N ARG A 381 11.68 -6.67 7.85
CA ARG A 381 12.97 -6.55 8.55
C ARG A 381 13.67 -7.89 8.75
N GLN A 382 12.93 -8.95 9.05
CA GLN A 382 13.51 -10.29 9.20
C GLN A 382 14.07 -10.84 7.89
N VAL A 383 13.37 -10.62 6.77
CA VAL A 383 13.75 -11.18 5.46
C VAL A 383 14.80 -10.34 4.75
N LEU A 384 14.66 -9.02 4.73
CA LEU A 384 15.56 -8.12 3.99
C LEU A 384 16.68 -7.53 4.86
N GLY A 385 16.51 -7.54 6.19
CA GLY A 385 17.37 -6.80 7.09
C GLY A 385 16.96 -5.33 7.19
N LYS A 386 17.51 -4.64 8.21
CA LYS A 386 17.13 -3.25 8.51
C LYS A 386 17.58 -2.28 7.42
N ASP A 387 18.75 -2.47 6.82
CA ASP A 387 19.30 -1.50 5.85
C ASP A 387 18.50 -1.46 4.53
N ASP A 388 17.83 -2.57 4.18
CA ASP A 388 16.98 -2.67 2.99
C ASP A 388 15.51 -2.26 3.24
N CYS A 389 15.19 -1.79 4.44
CA CYS A 389 13.85 -1.27 4.73
C CYS A 389 13.89 0.05 5.50
N TYR A 390 12.77 0.79 5.46
CA TYR A 390 12.60 2.02 6.25
C TYR A 390 11.14 2.17 6.70
N LEU A 391 10.91 2.31 8.01
CA LEU A 391 9.57 2.34 8.61
C LEU A 391 9.20 3.77 9.03
N ILE A 392 8.14 4.33 8.47
CA ILE A 392 7.66 5.69 8.77
C ILE A 392 6.31 5.61 9.48
N GLY A 393 6.27 5.97 10.77
CA GLY A 393 5.04 6.04 11.55
C GLY A 393 4.42 7.44 11.55
N PHE A 394 3.13 7.52 11.88
CA PHE A 394 2.44 8.79 12.13
C PHE A 394 1.85 8.83 13.53
N SER A 395 1.60 10.02 14.06
CA SER A 395 0.82 10.20 15.30
C SER A 395 0.02 11.50 15.31
N THR A 396 -1.06 11.55 16.08
CA THR A 396 -1.86 12.77 16.29
C THR A 396 -2.34 12.91 17.72
N ASN A 397 -2.54 14.15 18.18
CA ASN A 397 -3.09 14.41 19.50
C ASN A 397 -4.62 14.61 19.45
N THR A 398 -5.09 15.62 18.71
CA THR A 398 -6.52 16.00 18.64
C THR A 398 -6.99 16.15 17.19
N GLY A 399 -8.18 16.71 16.99
CA GLY A 399 -8.78 16.97 15.68
C GLY A 399 -10.01 16.12 15.40
N THR A 400 -10.25 15.82 14.13
CA THR A 400 -11.36 15.00 13.66
C THR A 400 -10.88 13.83 12.81
N VAL A 401 -11.60 12.73 12.89
CA VAL A 401 -11.33 11.49 12.15
C VAL A 401 -12.60 11.00 11.48
N ARG A 402 -12.50 10.41 10.29
CA ARG A 402 -13.57 9.63 9.68
C ARG A 402 -13.48 8.17 10.10
N ALA A 403 -14.51 7.64 10.74
CA ALA A 403 -14.52 6.25 11.18
C ALA A 403 -15.97 5.72 11.25
N ALA A 404 -16.12 4.41 11.31
CA ALA A 404 -17.39 3.76 11.63
C ALA A 404 -17.48 3.43 13.13
N ARG A 405 -18.70 3.21 13.64
CA ARG A 405 -18.90 2.71 15.01
C ARG A 405 -18.85 1.18 15.12
N GLN A 406 -19.00 0.51 13.98
CA GLN A 406 -18.97 -0.95 13.86
C GLN A 406 -18.50 -1.31 12.45
N TRP A 407 -17.95 -2.52 12.28
CA TRP A 407 -17.57 -3.02 10.96
C TRP A 407 -18.75 -3.00 9.99
N ASN A 408 -18.51 -2.66 8.72
CA ASN A 408 -19.54 -2.48 7.68
C ASN A 408 -20.65 -1.46 8.02
N GLY A 409 -20.50 -0.68 9.09
CA GLY A 409 -21.41 0.40 9.43
C GLY A 409 -21.14 1.66 8.60
N ARG A 410 -22.13 2.57 8.58
CA ARG A 410 -21.92 3.92 8.07
C ARG A 410 -20.82 4.63 8.87
N ASP A 411 -20.07 5.45 8.17
CA ASP A 411 -19.01 6.29 8.71
C ASP A 411 -19.52 7.64 9.21
N PHE A 412 -18.72 8.25 10.08
CA PHE A 412 -19.01 9.54 10.70
C PHE A 412 -17.72 10.34 10.82
N VAL A 413 -17.86 11.66 10.75
CA VAL A 413 -16.84 12.58 11.26
C VAL A 413 -16.95 12.59 12.79
N MET A 414 -15.87 12.25 13.47
CA MET A 414 -15.80 12.16 14.93
C MET A 414 -14.62 12.96 15.45
N ASN A 415 -14.80 13.77 16.51
CA ASN A 415 -13.64 14.37 17.18
C ASN A 415 -12.78 13.30 17.85
N LEU A 416 -11.47 13.42 17.83
CA LEU A 416 -10.61 12.58 18.65
C LEU A 416 -10.73 13.00 20.13
N ASN A 417 -10.56 12.05 21.05
CA ASN A 417 -10.18 12.46 22.41
C ASN A 417 -8.74 13.01 22.36
N PRO A 418 -8.36 13.95 23.25
CA PRO A 418 -6.95 14.26 23.46
C PRO A 418 -6.13 13.00 23.74
N ALA A 419 -4.84 13.01 23.38
CA ALA A 419 -3.96 11.89 23.63
C ALA A 419 -3.98 11.50 25.11
N LEU A 420 -3.99 10.19 25.37
CA LEU A 420 -4.06 9.64 26.72
C LEU A 420 -2.92 10.16 27.60
N ALA A 421 -3.21 10.53 28.84
CA ALA A 421 -2.17 10.94 29.78
C ALA A 421 -1.10 9.85 29.97
N GLY A 422 0.18 10.23 29.92
CA GLY A 422 1.34 9.36 29.94
C GLY A 422 1.63 8.61 28.64
N SER A 423 0.85 8.85 27.57
CA SER A 423 1.08 8.26 26.25
C SER A 423 2.20 8.97 25.50
N THR A 424 2.69 8.31 24.45
CA THR A 424 3.56 8.94 23.47
C THR A 424 2.89 10.16 22.84
N GLY A 425 1.60 10.07 22.49
CA GLY A 425 0.86 11.18 21.90
C GLY A 425 0.79 12.42 22.80
N GLU A 426 0.65 12.25 24.13
CA GLU A 426 0.67 13.38 25.06
C GLU A 426 2.06 14.03 25.13
N LEU A 427 3.12 13.22 25.18
CA LEU A 427 4.50 13.73 25.18
C LEU A 427 4.80 14.53 23.90
N LEU A 428 4.34 14.03 22.74
CA LEU A 428 4.52 14.72 21.46
C LEU A 428 3.70 16.00 21.38
N HIS A 429 2.46 16.00 21.87
CA HIS A 429 1.65 17.21 22.02
C HIS A 429 2.35 18.28 22.87
N GLN A 430 2.86 17.88 24.04
CA GLN A 430 3.62 18.80 24.90
C GLN A 430 4.85 19.34 24.17
N ALA A 431 5.51 18.54 23.34
CA ALA A 431 6.62 19.01 22.51
C ALA A 431 6.13 20.05 21.49
N SER A 432 4.99 19.81 20.83
CA SER A 432 4.33 20.79 19.94
C SER A 432 4.10 22.14 20.62
N GLU A 433 3.70 22.14 21.90
CA GLU A 433 3.46 23.36 22.69
C GLU A 433 4.74 24.15 23.02
N VAL A 434 5.92 23.53 23.05
CA VAL A 434 7.19 24.23 23.34
C VAL A 434 7.52 25.29 22.29
N ALA A 435 7.17 25.05 21.02
CA ALA A 435 7.40 26.00 19.93
C ALA A 435 6.30 25.87 18.87
N PRO A 436 5.27 26.75 18.88
CA PRO A 436 4.12 26.65 17.98
C PRO A 436 4.45 26.68 16.48
N ALA A 437 5.57 27.30 16.09
CA ALA A 437 6.05 27.30 14.70
C ALA A 437 6.50 25.91 14.21
N MET A 438 6.79 24.99 15.13
CA MET A 438 7.11 23.58 14.86
C MET A 438 6.10 22.66 15.54
N ARG A 439 4.82 23.06 15.51
CA ARG A 439 3.70 22.26 16.03
C ARG A 439 3.66 20.88 15.39
N ASP A 440 3.81 20.83 14.08
CA ASP A 440 3.90 19.59 13.31
C ASP A 440 5.36 19.33 12.94
N PHE A 441 5.82 18.10 13.14
CA PHE A 441 7.25 17.78 13.05
C PHE A 441 7.49 16.30 12.81
N GLY A 442 8.74 15.95 12.48
CA GLY A 442 9.21 14.57 12.54
C GLY A 442 10.40 14.37 13.46
N LEU A 443 10.61 13.11 13.82
CA LEU A 443 11.68 12.62 14.67
C LEU A 443 12.36 11.44 13.99
N PHE A 444 13.68 11.55 13.77
CA PHE A 444 14.48 10.50 13.17
C PHE A 444 15.06 9.59 14.26
N PHE A 445 14.81 8.29 14.14
CA PHE A 445 15.35 7.23 15.02
C PHE A 445 16.36 6.34 14.32
N ARG A 446 16.41 6.38 12.99
CA ARG A 446 17.44 5.74 12.18
C ARG A 446 17.58 6.45 10.82
N LYS A 447 18.79 6.37 10.25
CA LYS A 447 19.08 6.76 8.87
C LYS A 447 19.87 5.65 8.20
N ASN A 448 19.53 5.32 6.96
CA ASN A 448 20.24 4.33 6.17
C ASN A 448 21.45 4.97 5.48
N ALA A 449 22.37 4.12 5.01
CA ALA A 449 23.45 4.58 4.14
C ALA A 449 22.88 5.14 2.82
N PRO A 450 23.46 6.21 2.26
CA PRO A 450 23.11 6.68 0.91
C PRO A 450 23.35 5.59 -0.14
N LEU A 451 22.56 5.60 -1.22
CA LEU A 451 22.60 4.60 -2.29
C LEU A 451 23.99 4.46 -2.94
N ASP A 452 24.74 5.56 -3.01
CA ASP A 452 26.07 5.65 -3.66
C ASP A 452 27.24 5.73 -2.65
N ALA A 453 26.99 5.55 -1.35
CA ALA A 453 28.03 5.64 -0.34
C ALA A 453 28.83 4.32 -0.22
N PRO A 454 30.14 4.37 0.09
CA PRO A 454 30.88 3.19 0.53
C PRO A 454 30.17 2.54 1.72
N ALA A 455 30.08 1.20 1.72
CA ALA A 455 29.32 0.38 2.68
C ALA A 455 29.59 0.66 4.17
N GLU A 456 30.65 1.41 4.49
CA GLU A 456 31.11 1.73 5.83
C GLU A 456 30.52 3.05 6.40
N ARG A 457 29.79 3.85 5.61
CA ARG A 457 29.16 5.10 6.09
C ARG A 457 27.65 4.97 6.26
N GLN A 458 27.23 4.45 7.42
CA GLN A 458 25.86 4.65 7.89
C GLN A 458 25.66 6.15 8.15
N ALA A 459 24.55 6.73 7.68
CA ALA A 459 24.23 8.10 8.03
C ALA A 459 23.97 8.17 9.54
N ALA A 460 24.80 8.90 10.28
CA ALA A 460 24.68 9.00 11.73
C ALA A 460 23.48 9.90 12.11
N LEU A 461 22.79 9.52 13.18
CA LEU A 461 21.94 10.46 13.89
C LEU A 461 22.81 11.57 14.47
N THR A 462 22.26 12.78 14.51
CA THR A 462 22.86 13.87 15.29
C THR A 462 22.82 13.51 16.79
N PRO A 463 23.67 14.09 17.64
CA PRO A 463 23.63 13.83 19.08
C PRO A 463 22.27 14.12 19.73
N VAL A 464 21.50 15.07 19.17
CA VAL A 464 20.16 15.42 19.67
C VAL A 464 19.12 14.38 19.23
N GLU A 465 19.17 13.92 17.98
CA GLU A 465 18.33 12.82 17.49
C GLU A 465 18.60 11.53 18.29
N GLU A 466 19.87 11.21 18.56
CA GLU A 466 20.27 10.05 19.36
C GLU A 466 19.73 10.12 20.80
N ALA A 467 19.85 11.28 21.45
CA ALA A 467 19.32 11.47 22.79
C ALA A 467 17.79 11.33 22.84
N ALA A 468 17.07 11.81 21.82
CA ALA A 468 15.62 11.62 21.71
C ALA A 468 15.26 10.16 21.47
N ARG A 469 15.99 9.46 20.61
CA ARG A 469 15.85 8.02 20.38
C ARG A 469 15.95 7.24 21.69
N GLU A 470 16.95 7.51 22.52
CA GLU A 470 17.12 6.85 23.83
C GLU A 470 15.96 7.13 24.80
N GLU A 471 15.46 8.36 24.86
CA GLU A 471 14.35 8.71 25.76
C GLU A 471 12.99 8.14 25.28
N LEU A 472 12.86 7.92 23.97
CA LEU A 472 11.70 7.31 23.31
C LEU A 472 11.81 5.77 23.21
N ALA A 473 12.94 5.18 23.60
CA ALA A 473 13.12 3.74 23.76
C ALA A 473 12.44 3.15 25.02
N LYS A 474 11.62 3.95 25.73
CA LYS A 474 10.86 3.52 26.90
C LYS A 474 9.42 3.17 26.50
N PRO A 475 8.87 2.03 26.95
CA PRO A 475 7.49 1.66 26.68
C PRO A 475 6.49 2.72 27.14
N ARG A 476 5.60 3.13 26.24
CA ARG A 476 4.48 4.04 26.52
C ARG A 476 3.23 3.59 25.77
N PRO A 477 2.02 3.95 26.22
CA PRO A 477 0.82 3.79 25.41
C PRO A 477 0.96 4.54 24.07
N GLU A 478 0.69 3.86 22.97
CA GLU A 478 0.54 4.42 21.63
C GLU A 478 -0.88 4.16 21.11
N ARG A 479 -1.42 5.11 20.34
CA ARG A 479 -2.79 5.10 19.81
C ARG A 479 -2.82 4.40 18.46
N PHE A 480 -3.89 3.64 18.19
CA PHE A 480 -4.11 2.91 16.95
C PHE A 480 -5.60 2.95 16.60
N ILE A 481 -6.02 3.74 15.61
CA ILE A 481 -7.42 3.90 15.22
C ILE A 481 -7.66 3.36 13.80
N GLY A 482 -8.10 2.10 13.74
CA GLY A 482 -8.52 1.50 12.47
C GLY A 482 -9.86 2.06 11.96
N VAL A 483 -10.56 1.24 11.16
CA VAL A 483 -11.86 1.60 10.57
C VAL A 483 -12.92 1.93 11.63
N GLN A 484 -12.80 1.31 12.80
CA GLN A 484 -13.75 1.45 13.90
C GLN A 484 -13.20 2.38 14.98
N TYR A 485 -13.98 3.37 15.37
CA TYR A 485 -13.65 4.26 16.49
C TYR A 485 -14.84 4.45 17.43
N VAL A 486 -14.61 4.15 18.71
CA VAL A 486 -15.59 4.32 19.79
C VAL A 486 -14.89 5.07 20.92
N LYS A 487 -15.16 6.37 21.02
CA LYS A 487 -14.50 7.30 21.97
C LYS A 487 -14.53 6.81 23.41
N GLN A 488 -15.66 6.24 23.82
CA GLN A 488 -15.90 5.83 25.21
C GLN A 488 -15.00 4.67 25.63
N THR A 489 -14.50 3.88 24.69
CA THR A 489 -13.65 2.71 24.96
C THR A 489 -12.21 2.91 24.50
N GLU A 490 -11.84 4.08 23.98
CA GLU A 490 -10.56 4.33 23.31
C GLU A 490 -9.35 3.82 24.09
N ARG A 491 -9.26 4.13 25.39
CA ARG A 491 -8.16 3.66 26.24
C ARG A 491 -8.00 2.12 26.24
N ARG A 492 -9.10 1.38 26.12
CA ARG A 492 -9.12 -0.08 26.13
C ARG A 492 -8.97 -0.68 24.73
N SER A 493 -9.54 -0.05 23.71
CA SER A 493 -9.65 -0.64 22.36
C SER A 493 -8.66 -0.09 21.34
N HIS A 494 -8.01 1.04 21.63
CA HIS A 494 -7.20 1.80 20.66
C HIS A 494 -5.83 2.20 21.22
N TYR A 495 -5.43 1.68 22.38
CA TYR A 495 -4.10 1.90 22.94
C TYR A 495 -3.38 0.58 23.23
N SER A 496 -2.09 0.56 22.96
CA SER A 496 -1.19 -0.56 23.29
C SER A 496 0.15 -0.04 23.82
N GLN A 497 0.85 -0.80 24.66
CA GLN A 497 2.21 -0.43 25.09
C GLN A 497 3.21 -0.69 23.96
N CYS A 498 3.90 0.36 23.53
CA CYS A 498 4.88 0.27 22.44
C CYS A 498 6.16 1.03 22.78
N VAL A 499 7.26 0.66 22.12
CA VAL A 499 8.54 1.37 22.17
C VAL A 499 8.71 2.11 20.84
N LEU A 500 8.39 3.41 20.85
CA LEU A 500 8.26 4.21 19.64
C LEU A 500 9.51 4.17 18.74
N SER A 501 10.69 4.41 19.33
CA SER A 501 11.96 4.51 18.60
C SER A 501 12.45 3.19 18.01
N ASP A 502 11.93 2.07 18.51
CA ASP A 502 12.27 0.73 18.02
C ASP A 502 11.25 0.27 16.97
N GLN A 503 10.02 0.78 17.06
CA GLN A 503 8.93 0.49 16.14
C GLN A 503 9.12 1.18 14.78
N PHE A 504 9.64 2.42 14.75
CA PHE A 504 9.78 3.21 13.52
C PHE A 504 11.22 3.73 13.34
N ASP A 505 11.58 4.02 12.09
CA ASP A 505 12.83 4.71 11.73
C ASP A 505 12.64 6.23 11.67
N LEU A 506 11.44 6.67 11.31
CA LEU A 506 10.96 8.05 11.34
C LEU A 506 9.53 8.07 11.89
N LEU A 507 9.25 8.99 12.82
CA LEU A 507 7.87 9.33 13.19
C LEU A 507 7.54 10.73 12.69
N ILE A 508 6.37 10.91 12.07
CA ILE A 508 5.79 12.22 11.76
C ILE A 508 4.60 12.47 12.71
N HIS A 509 4.66 13.56 13.47
CA HIS A 509 3.59 13.99 14.36
C HIS A 509 2.85 15.19 13.76
N LEU A 510 1.53 15.08 13.68
CA LEU A 510 0.62 16.19 13.39
C LEU A 510 -0.22 16.42 14.63
N ASP A 511 -0.11 17.57 15.27
CA ASP A 511 -0.76 17.78 16.56
C ASP A 511 -2.30 17.77 16.44
N GLU A 512 -2.81 18.15 15.28
CA GLU A 512 -4.23 18.15 14.95
C GLU A 512 -4.46 17.68 13.52
N THR A 513 -5.46 16.81 13.34
CA THR A 513 -5.84 16.27 12.02
C THR A 513 -7.31 16.52 11.71
N SER A 514 -7.66 16.42 10.43
CA SER A 514 -9.02 16.59 9.92
C SER A 514 -9.55 15.29 9.34
N ALA A 515 -10.87 15.07 9.43
CA ALA A 515 -11.49 13.86 8.91
C ALA A 515 -11.32 13.76 7.38
N LEU A 516 -10.89 12.58 6.92
CA LEU A 516 -10.70 12.23 5.52
C LEU A 516 -11.96 12.54 4.69
N ARG A 517 -11.79 13.11 3.50
CA ARG A 517 -12.89 13.50 2.62
C ARG A 517 -13.15 12.45 1.54
N PRO A 518 -14.24 11.67 1.63
CA PRO A 518 -14.58 10.70 0.60
C PRO A 518 -15.00 11.42 -0.68
N LEU A 519 -14.82 10.76 -1.83
CA LEU A 519 -15.40 11.27 -3.07
C LEU A 519 -16.93 11.27 -2.95
N PRO A 520 -17.63 12.26 -3.51
CA PRO A 520 -19.09 12.23 -3.57
C PRO A 520 -19.56 10.96 -4.30
N GLU A 521 -20.72 10.45 -3.94
CA GLU A 521 -21.39 9.46 -4.78
C GLU A 521 -21.66 10.13 -6.15
N LEU A 522 -21.39 9.42 -7.25
CA LEU A 522 -21.73 9.88 -8.59
C LEU A 522 -23.28 9.88 -8.71
N ALA A 523 -23.89 10.99 -8.26
CA ALA A 523 -25.30 11.37 -8.31
C ALA A 523 -26.35 10.38 -7.76
N GLU A 524 -27.03 10.77 -6.67
CA GLU A 524 -28.49 10.98 -6.81
C GLU A 524 -28.74 12.42 -7.31
N PRO A 525 -29.85 12.70 -8.02
CA PRO A 525 -30.09 13.99 -8.65
C PRO A 525 -30.09 15.17 -7.66
N LYS A 526 -29.33 16.20 -8.04
CA LYS A 526 -29.16 17.56 -7.48
C LYS A 526 -30.16 18.03 -6.41
N LEU A 527 -29.62 18.46 -5.27
CA LEU A 527 -30.17 19.56 -4.45
C LEU A 527 -29.38 20.87 -4.69
N PRO A 528 -29.99 22.06 -4.50
CA PRO A 528 -29.39 23.34 -4.85
C PRO A 528 -28.21 23.71 -3.94
N PRO A 529 -27.33 24.64 -4.37
CA PRO A 529 -26.00 24.80 -3.80
C PRO A 529 -26.03 25.59 -2.48
N SER A 530 -25.26 25.13 -1.49
CA SER A 530 -24.62 26.02 -0.52
C SER A 530 -23.13 26.07 -0.82
N ARG A 531 -22.60 27.28 -0.91
CA ARG A 531 -21.35 27.70 -1.58
C ARG A 531 -20.06 26.92 -1.25
N PRO A 532 -19.08 26.95 -2.18
CA PRO A 532 -17.85 26.17 -2.16
C PRO A 532 -16.72 26.84 -1.36
N GLY A 533 -15.95 26.04 -0.64
CA GLY A 533 -14.57 26.34 -0.29
C GLY A 533 -13.67 25.45 -1.15
N THR A 534 -13.12 26.00 -2.22
CA THR A 534 -12.02 25.38 -2.98
C THR A 534 -10.81 25.25 -2.07
N VAL A 535 -10.21 24.06 -2.02
CA VAL A 535 -8.87 23.88 -1.45
C VAL A 535 -7.90 24.61 -2.36
N ASP A 536 -7.24 25.62 -1.81
CA ASP A 536 -6.22 26.40 -2.50
C ASP A 536 -4.86 25.70 -2.35
N TYR A 537 -4.46 24.93 -3.37
CA TYR A 537 -3.15 24.30 -3.44
C TYR A 537 -2.00 25.32 -3.55
N SER A 538 -2.29 26.58 -3.93
CA SER A 538 -1.28 27.64 -4.00
C SER A 538 -0.73 28.03 -2.63
N LYS A 539 -1.37 27.62 -1.53
CA LYS A 539 -0.82 27.79 -0.17
C LYS A 539 0.44 26.93 0.06
N TRP A 540 0.51 25.77 -0.58
CA TRP A 540 1.63 24.84 -0.44
C TRP A 540 2.75 25.15 -1.44
N ASP A 541 2.39 25.65 -2.63
CA ASP A 541 3.36 26.15 -3.61
C ASP A 541 3.92 27.53 -3.25
N LYS A 542 3.14 28.41 -2.58
CA LYS A 542 3.63 29.71 -2.07
C LYS A 542 4.59 29.56 -0.91
N LEU A 543 4.40 28.61 0.00
CA LEU A 543 5.37 28.34 1.06
C LEU A 543 6.71 27.82 0.51
N ALA A 544 6.70 27.14 -0.63
CA ALA A 544 7.92 26.74 -1.35
C ALA A 544 8.56 27.90 -2.16
N ALA A 545 7.77 28.88 -2.60
CA ALA A 545 8.25 30.06 -3.33
C ALA A 545 8.73 31.20 -2.41
N GLU A 546 8.03 31.47 -1.30
CA GLU A 546 8.37 32.50 -0.31
C GLU A 546 9.63 32.13 0.50
N ALA A 547 9.95 30.84 0.64
CA ALA A 547 11.21 30.36 1.25
C ALA A 547 12.42 30.44 0.31
N ALA A 548 12.21 30.61 -1.01
CA ALA A 548 13.29 30.76 -1.99
C ALA A 548 13.70 32.23 -2.20
N ASP A 549 12.81 33.19 -1.89
CA ASP A 549 13.02 34.63 -2.13
C ASP A 549 13.79 35.34 -0.99
N ASP A 550 13.88 34.73 0.21
CA ASP A 550 14.62 35.28 1.36
C ASP A 550 16.14 34.95 1.35
N SER A 551 16.68 34.49 0.22
CA SER A 551 18.11 34.14 0.08
C SER A 551 18.94 35.02 -0.87
N GLU A 552 18.34 36.06 -1.45
CA GLU A 552 19.06 37.04 -2.27
C GLU A 552 18.71 38.48 -1.88
N ASP A 553 19.14 38.94 -0.70
CA ASP A 553 19.47 40.37 -0.47
C ASP A 553 20.18 40.56 0.88
N GLU A 554 21.43 40.10 0.96
CA GLU A 554 22.45 40.76 1.77
C GLU A 554 23.84 40.32 1.27
N VAL A 555 24.40 41.10 0.34
CA VAL A 555 25.83 41.47 0.23
C VAL A 555 26.03 42.33 -1.04
N VAL A 556 26.74 43.44 -0.86
CA VAL A 556 27.25 44.46 -1.82
C VAL A 556 26.37 45.69 -2.09
N ASN A 557 26.34 46.65 -1.16
CA ASN A 557 27.33 47.74 -1.08
C ASN A 557 27.24 48.51 0.24
#